data_AF-A0A563EJV1-F1
#
_entry.id   AF-A0A563EJV1-F1
#
_cell.length_a   1.000
_cell.length_b   1.000
_cell.length_c   1.000
_cell.angle_alpha   90.00
_cell.angle_beta   90.00
_cell.angle_gamma   90.00
#
_symmetry.space_group_name_H-M   'P 1'
#
loop_
_entity.id
_entity.type
_entity.pdbx_description
1 polymer ?
#
loop_
_entity_poly.entity_id
_entity_poly.type
_entity_poly.pdbx_seq_one_letter_code
_entity_poly.pdbx_strand_id
1 'polypeptide(L)'
;MRKRLGRAAATIGTALLVATGIAVVEAPAANAGNCTGRFCGAVKNRTGRTEHFTTSLGSGAHFCDVWNRDGGTGSNFWHAPCVQRTMGNGVVGGNGTGVDVDAFTFANSGYHERFTRVGTWHWRTAGIWTKIRDGEIADCGIGDGNEIWCTVLVQVGK
;
A
#
# COMPACT_ATOMS: atom_id res chain seq x y z
N MET A 1 -61.46 44.03 3.27
CA MET A 1 -60.82 45.03 4.15
C MET A 1 -59.97 44.27 5.18
N ARG A 2 -58.76 44.78 5.50
CA ARG A 2 -57.75 44.31 6.47
C ARG A 2 -56.68 43.31 5.97
N LYS A 3 -55.52 43.91 5.66
CA LYS A 3 -54.16 43.32 5.67
C LYS A 3 -53.83 42.72 7.05
N ARG A 4 -52.92 41.73 7.10
CA ARG A 4 -51.75 41.74 8.00
C ARG A 4 -50.75 40.63 7.63
N LEU A 5 -49.50 41.05 7.41
CA LEU A 5 -48.31 40.23 7.25
C LEU A 5 -48.06 39.39 8.50
N GLY A 6 -47.75 38.11 8.31
CA GLY A 6 -47.18 37.21 9.33
C GLY A 6 -45.70 36.98 9.04
N ARG A 7 -44.85 37.37 9.99
CA ARG A 7 -43.38 37.45 9.89
C ARG A 7 -42.71 36.08 9.69
N ALA A 8 -41.65 36.11 8.89
CA ALA A 8 -40.65 35.07 8.77
C ALA A 8 -39.83 34.90 10.06
N ALA A 9 -39.55 33.66 10.43
CA ALA A 9 -38.46 33.30 11.33
C ALA A 9 -37.91 31.93 10.88
N ALA A 10 -36.96 31.95 9.96
CA ALA A 10 -36.15 30.78 9.65
C ALA A 10 -34.92 30.82 10.57
N THR A 11 -34.92 30.01 11.61
CA THR A 11 -33.76 29.79 12.47
C THR A 11 -32.66 29.08 11.67
N ILE A 12 -31.59 29.79 11.38
CA ILE A 12 -30.36 29.23 10.82
C ILE A 12 -29.64 28.49 11.96
N GLY A 13 -29.81 27.17 12.02
CA GLY A 13 -29.00 26.31 12.89
C GLY A 13 -27.67 26.02 12.21
N THR A 14 -26.60 26.67 12.65
CA THR A 14 -25.23 26.33 12.28
C THR A 14 -24.82 25.04 13.01
N ALA A 15 -24.89 23.90 12.30
CA ALA A 15 -24.26 22.67 12.75
C ALA A 15 -22.75 22.74 12.44
N LEU A 16 -21.95 23.04 13.47
CA LEU A 16 -20.50 22.94 13.41
C LEU A 16 -20.10 21.45 13.55
N LEU A 17 -19.94 20.75 12.44
CA LEU A 17 -19.28 19.45 12.44
C LEU A 17 -17.78 19.69 12.48
N VAL A 18 -17.19 19.53 13.67
CA VAL A 18 -15.73 19.50 13.85
C VAL A 18 -15.22 18.25 13.14
N ALA A 19 -14.74 18.43 11.91
CA ALA A 19 -13.98 17.42 11.20
C ALA A 19 -12.64 17.25 11.93
N THR A 20 -12.58 16.28 12.85
CA THR A 20 -11.29 15.79 13.36
C THR A 20 -10.62 15.04 12.23
N GLY A 21 -9.85 15.76 11.42
CA GLY A 21 -8.97 15.17 10.43
C GLY A 21 -7.96 14.28 11.14
N ILE A 22 -8.11 12.97 10.99
CA ILE A 22 -7.01 12.03 11.24
C ILE A 22 -5.99 12.34 10.15
N ALA A 23 -4.93 13.05 10.53
CA ALA A 23 -3.76 13.19 9.67
C ALA A 23 -3.18 11.78 9.47
N VAL A 24 -3.48 11.18 8.32
CA VAL A 24 -2.73 10.03 7.84
C VAL A 24 -1.35 10.57 7.51
N VAL A 25 -0.43 10.47 8.47
CA VAL A 25 0.98 10.74 8.23
C VAL A 25 1.42 9.69 7.22
N GLU A 26 1.57 10.11 5.97
CA GLU A 26 2.11 9.26 4.93
C GLU A 26 3.53 8.88 5.34
N ALA A 27 3.73 7.62 5.70
CA ALA A 27 5.07 7.09 5.92
C ALA A 27 5.89 7.32 4.64
N PRO A 28 7.16 7.73 4.75
CA PRO A 28 8.00 7.92 3.59
C PRO A 28 8.04 6.63 2.76
N ALA A 29 8.13 6.84 1.45
CA ALA A 29 8.46 5.79 0.51
C ALA A 29 9.82 5.21 0.89
N ALA A 30 9.87 3.90 1.10
CA ALA A 30 11.09 3.18 1.43
C ALA A 30 12.24 3.55 0.50
N ASN A 31 13.42 3.73 1.12
CA ASN A 31 14.66 4.12 0.49
C ASN A 31 15.73 3.09 0.87
N ALA A 32 16.20 2.37 -0.14
CA ALA A 32 17.23 1.35 -0.11
C ALA A 32 18.48 1.76 0.72
N GLY A 33 18.42 1.45 2.01
CA GLY A 33 19.50 1.60 2.98
C GLY A 33 19.46 0.45 3.98
N ASN A 34 20.60 0.15 4.61
CA ASN A 34 20.69 -0.88 5.65
C ASN A 34 19.57 -0.73 6.68
N CYS A 35 18.60 -1.64 6.66
CA CYS A 35 17.46 -1.66 7.57
C CYS A 35 17.90 -2.14 8.97
N THR A 36 18.60 -1.30 9.72
CA THR A 36 18.97 -1.55 11.12
C THR A 36 17.96 -0.94 12.11
N GLY A 37 17.02 -0.12 11.62
CA GLY A 37 16.02 0.58 12.42
C GLY A 37 14.62 -0.03 12.42
N ARG A 38 13.68 0.75 12.99
CA ARG A 38 12.23 0.63 12.73
C ARG A 38 11.96 1.35 11.41
N PHE A 39 10.95 0.92 10.65
CA PHE A 39 10.55 1.45 9.34
C PHE A 39 11.30 0.81 8.15
N CYS A 40 11.07 -0.48 7.91
CA CYS A 40 11.52 -1.13 6.68
C CYS A 40 10.40 -1.98 6.11
N GLY A 41 10.25 -1.97 4.79
CA GLY A 41 9.28 -2.77 4.08
C GLY A 41 9.59 -4.26 4.16
N ALA A 42 8.54 -5.07 4.10
CA ALA A 42 8.63 -6.52 4.08
C ALA A 42 7.61 -7.13 3.13
N VAL A 43 7.89 -8.35 2.70
CA VAL A 43 6.96 -9.20 1.98
C VAL A 43 6.87 -10.55 2.67
N LYS A 44 5.67 -11.12 2.69
CA LYS A 44 5.38 -12.43 3.25
C LYS A 44 4.54 -13.21 2.25
N ASN A 45 5.19 -14.19 1.63
CA ASN A 45 4.57 -15.05 0.63
C ASN A 45 4.10 -16.35 1.26
N ARG A 46 2.79 -16.58 1.27
CA ARG A 46 2.17 -17.86 1.65
C ARG A 46 1.36 -18.46 0.49
N THR A 47 1.67 -18.04 -0.74
CA THR A 47 0.85 -18.36 -1.92
C THR A 47 1.25 -19.69 -2.58
N GLY A 48 2.45 -20.20 -2.34
CA GLY A 48 3.04 -21.29 -3.13
C GLY A 48 3.46 -20.87 -4.54
N ARG A 49 3.31 -19.59 -4.92
CA ARG A 49 3.72 -19.00 -6.20
C ARG A 49 5.04 -18.24 -6.02
N THR A 50 5.77 -18.05 -7.11
CA THR A 50 6.96 -17.19 -7.11
C THR A 50 6.54 -15.73 -7.03
N GLU A 51 6.95 -15.08 -5.94
CA GLU A 51 6.82 -13.63 -5.77
C GLU A 51 8.13 -12.96 -6.20
N HIS A 52 8.01 -11.81 -6.84
CA HIS A 52 9.14 -10.94 -7.16
C HIS A 52 9.12 -9.74 -6.23
N PHE A 53 10.29 -9.33 -5.75
CA PHE A 53 10.44 -8.16 -4.90
C PHE A 53 11.69 -7.37 -5.29
N THR A 54 11.77 -6.12 -4.85
CA THR A 54 12.95 -5.28 -5.04
C THR A 54 13.29 -4.56 -3.74
N THR A 55 14.58 -4.35 -3.52
CA THR A 55 15.15 -3.60 -2.38
C THR A 55 15.93 -2.37 -2.87
N SER A 56 15.70 -1.97 -4.13
CA SER A 56 16.41 -0.87 -4.77
C SER A 56 15.52 -0.12 -5.76
N LEU A 57 14.25 0.11 -5.41
CA LEU A 57 13.33 0.79 -6.33
C LEU A 57 13.81 2.21 -6.66
N GLY A 58 13.96 2.51 -7.94
CA GLY A 58 14.57 3.75 -8.45
C GLY A 58 16.03 3.61 -8.88
N SER A 59 16.66 2.43 -8.69
CA SER A 59 18.02 2.15 -9.14
C SER A 59 18.21 0.68 -9.53
N GLY A 60 19.00 0.43 -10.58
CA GLY A 60 19.32 -0.93 -11.01
C GLY A 60 19.25 -1.11 -12.52
N ALA A 61 19.52 -2.34 -12.96
CA ALA A 61 19.63 -2.70 -14.37
C ALA A 61 18.30 -3.19 -14.98
N HIS A 62 17.27 -3.45 -14.16
CA HIS A 62 15.95 -3.86 -14.63
C HIS A 62 14.98 -2.68 -14.57
N PHE A 63 13.76 -2.89 -15.05
CA PHE A 63 12.65 -1.96 -14.89
C PHE A 63 11.45 -2.62 -14.22
N CYS A 64 10.74 -1.84 -13.41
CA CYS A 64 9.57 -2.24 -12.63
C CYS A 64 8.44 -1.24 -12.92
N ASP A 65 7.33 -1.72 -13.49
CA ASP A 65 6.13 -0.90 -13.72
C ASP A 65 5.30 -0.81 -12.44
N VAL A 66 5.53 0.25 -11.68
CA VAL A 66 4.88 0.50 -10.39
C VAL A 66 3.60 1.29 -10.61
N TRP A 67 2.46 0.81 -10.09
CA TRP A 67 1.19 1.53 -10.27
C TRP A 67 0.97 2.65 -9.24
N ASN A 68 1.66 2.59 -8.10
CA ASN A 68 1.57 3.51 -6.97
C ASN A 68 2.94 4.04 -6.51
N ARG A 69 3.54 4.97 -7.28
CA ARG A 69 4.85 5.55 -6.99
C ARG A 69 5.03 6.02 -5.53
N ASP A 70 3.98 6.57 -4.92
CA ASP A 70 4.03 7.12 -3.56
C ASP A 70 3.77 6.06 -2.45
N GLY A 71 3.61 4.79 -2.84
CA GLY A 71 3.30 3.67 -1.94
C GLY A 71 1.90 3.74 -1.32
N GLY A 72 1.07 4.70 -1.72
CA GLY A 72 -0.31 4.83 -1.26
C GLY A 72 -1.30 4.03 -2.11
N THR A 73 -2.59 4.26 -1.87
CA THR A 73 -3.70 3.63 -2.61
C THR A 73 -4.06 4.36 -3.90
N GLY A 74 -3.51 5.56 -4.12
CA GLY A 74 -3.74 6.35 -5.33
C GLY A 74 -2.92 5.83 -6.51
N SER A 75 -3.50 5.86 -7.71
CA SER A 75 -2.76 5.53 -8.94
C SER A 75 -1.79 6.66 -9.29
N ASN A 76 -0.51 6.31 -9.34
CA ASN A 76 0.59 7.15 -9.76
C ASN A 76 1.63 6.26 -10.44
N PHE A 77 1.47 6.03 -11.74
CA PHE A 77 2.31 5.07 -12.46
C PHE A 77 3.75 5.55 -12.61
N TRP A 78 4.69 4.63 -12.42
CA TRP A 78 6.12 4.88 -12.57
C TRP A 78 6.84 3.66 -13.15
N HIS A 79 7.45 3.87 -14.31
CA HIS A 79 8.41 2.92 -14.88
C HIS A 79 9.78 3.15 -14.20
N ALA A 80 10.03 2.41 -13.12
CA ALA A 80 11.16 2.63 -12.24
C ALA A 80 12.34 1.71 -12.60
N PRO A 81 13.58 2.22 -12.68
CA PRO A 81 14.76 1.35 -12.61
C PRO A 81 14.74 0.56 -11.30
N CYS A 82 15.12 -0.72 -11.32
CA CYS A 82 15.10 -1.58 -10.13
C CYS A 82 16.07 -2.77 -10.25
N VAL A 83 16.31 -3.46 -9.14
CA VAL A 83 16.86 -4.82 -9.13
C VAL A 83 15.78 -5.78 -8.68
N GLN A 84 15.43 -6.72 -9.56
CA GLN A 84 14.39 -7.71 -9.28
C GLN A 84 15.01 -8.94 -8.63
N ARG A 85 14.40 -9.41 -7.54
CA ARG A 85 14.72 -10.65 -6.85
C ARG A 85 13.47 -11.51 -6.76
N THR A 86 13.63 -12.81 -6.58
CA THR A 86 12.52 -13.75 -6.46
C THR A 86 12.51 -14.43 -5.10
N MET A 87 11.34 -14.84 -4.66
CA MET A 87 11.16 -15.69 -3.49
C MET A 87 10.01 -16.68 -3.69
N GLY A 88 10.15 -17.86 -3.09
CA GLY A 88 9.04 -18.78 -2.87
C GLY A 88 8.29 -18.42 -1.59
N ASN A 89 7.77 -19.42 -0.89
CA ASN A 89 7.14 -19.23 0.41
C ASN A 89 8.14 -18.72 1.46
N GLY A 90 7.72 -17.77 2.30
CA GLY A 90 8.55 -17.25 3.37
C GLY A 90 8.31 -15.76 3.64
N VAL A 91 9.24 -15.15 4.37
CA VAL A 91 9.24 -13.71 4.69
C VAL A 91 10.59 -13.14 4.29
N VAL A 92 10.59 -11.97 3.67
CA VAL A 92 11.80 -11.19 3.35
C VAL A 92 11.59 -9.75 3.82
N GLY A 93 12.63 -9.17 4.43
CA GLY A 93 12.62 -7.79 4.90
C GLY A 93 11.93 -7.58 6.23
N GLY A 94 11.75 -6.32 6.58
CA GLY A 94 11.04 -5.87 7.78
C GLY A 94 11.95 -5.41 8.91
N ASN A 95 11.30 -4.89 9.94
CA ASN A 95 11.98 -4.19 11.03
C ASN A 95 13.07 -5.04 11.71
N GLY A 96 14.28 -4.49 11.75
CA GLY A 96 15.46 -5.10 12.36
C GLY A 96 15.98 -6.35 11.65
N THR A 97 15.68 -6.54 10.36
CA THR A 97 16.19 -7.67 9.57
C THR A 97 17.42 -7.33 8.72
N GLY A 98 17.77 -6.05 8.58
CA GLY A 98 18.82 -5.60 7.67
C GLY A 98 18.35 -5.46 6.22
N VAL A 99 17.13 -5.87 5.89
CA VAL A 99 16.57 -5.83 4.52
C VAL A 99 15.33 -4.95 4.48
N ASP A 100 15.33 -4.02 3.53
CA ASP A 100 14.21 -3.13 3.23
C ASP A 100 13.62 -3.48 1.85
N VAL A 101 12.36 -3.90 1.82
CA VAL A 101 11.67 -4.25 0.57
C VAL A 101 10.82 -3.06 0.12
N ASP A 102 11.11 -2.54 -1.07
CA ASP A 102 10.43 -1.37 -1.60
C ASP A 102 9.10 -1.70 -2.27
N ALA A 103 9.06 -2.81 -3.02
CA ALA A 103 7.93 -3.18 -3.85
C ALA A 103 7.92 -4.67 -4.18
N PHE A 104 6.75 -5.17 -4.56
CA PHE A 104 6.53 -6.56 -4.92
C PHE A 104 5.60 -6.73 -6.14
N THR A 105 5.66 -7.90 -6.77
CA THR A 105 4.73 -8.32 -7.82
C THR A 105 4.69 -9.85 -7.96
N PHE A 106 3.74 -10.34 -8.75
CA PHE A 106 3.73 -11.69 -9.28
C PHE A 106 3.85 -11.61 -10.80
N ALA A 107 5.00 -11.99 -11.35
CA ALA A 107 5.30 -11.81 -12.78
C ALA A 107 4.40 -12.66 -13.70
N ASN A 108 3.91 -13.80 -13.20
CA ASN A 108 3.17 -14.79 -13.99
C ASN A 108 1.70 -14.94 -13.55
N SER A 109 1.21 -14.10 -12.65
CA SER A 109 -0.15 -14.18 -12.13
C SER A 109 -0.64 -12.81 -11.70
N GLY A 110 -1.88 -12.47 -12.03
CA GLY A 110 -2.51 -11.31 -11.42
C GLY A 110 -2.78 -11.54 -9.94
N TYR A 111 -2.95 -10.47 -9.19
CA TYR A 111 -3.20 -10.52 -7.76
C TYR A 111 -4.12 -9.40 -7.32
N HIS A 112 -4.86 -9.66 -6.25
CA HIS A 112 -5.60 -8.65 -5.53
C HIS A 112 -4.70 -8.04 -4.46
N GLU A 113 -4.71 -6.72 -4.36
CA GLU A 113 -4.07 -6.01 -3.27
C GLU A 113 -5.08 -5.13 -2.54
N ARG A 114 -4.84 -4.92 -1.25
CA ARG A 114 -5.45 -3.84 -0.49
C ARG A 114 -4.46 -3.29 0.51
N PHE A 115 -4.62 -2.01 0.84
CA PHE A 115 -3.92 -1.38 1.95
C PHE A 115 -4.83 -1.37 3.17
N THR A 116 -4.33 -1.86 4.30
CA THR A 116 -5.07 -2.12 5.55
C THR A 116 -6.03 -3.32 5.50
N ARG A 117 -6.42 -3.83 6.67
CA ARG A 117 -7.36 -4.96 6.81
C ARG A 117 -8.77 -4.67 6.32
N VAL A 118 -9.16 -3.40 6.28
CA VAL A 118 -10.50 -2.92 5.90
C VAL A 118 -10.48 -2.14 4.59
N GLY A 119 -9.35 -2.14 3.89
CA GLY A 119 -9.20 -1.49 2.59
C GLY A 119 -10.01 -2.17 1.49
N THR A 120 -10.26 -1.40 0.43
CA THR A 120 -10.89 -1.93 -0.79
C THR A 120 -9.88 -2.79 -1.54
N TRP A 121 -10.34 -3.90 -2.08
CA TRP A 121 -9.53 -4.77 -2.93
C TRP A 121 -9.43 -4.20 -4.34
N HIS A 122 -8.21 -4.25 -4.89
CA HIS A 122 -7.91 -3.82 -6.24
C HIS A 122 -7.17 -4.93 -6.97
N TRP A 123 -7.60 -5.19 -8.20
CA TRP A 123 -6.94 -6.12 -9.08
C TRP A 123 -5.69 -5.50 -9.73
N ARG A 124 -4.61 -6.28 -9.79
CA ARG A 124 -3.37 -5.96 -10.51
C ARG A 124 -3.07 -7.05 -11.51
N THR A 125 -2.84 -6.63 -12.75
CA THR A 125 -2.36 -7.51 -13.82
C THR A 125 -0.99 -8.06 -13.46
N ALA A 126 -0.67 -9.27 -13.94
CA ALA A 126 0.63 -9.89 -13.77
C ALA A 126 1.77 -8.95 -14.16
N GLY A 127 2.83 -8.92 -13.35
CA GLY A 127 4.02 -8.08 -13.57
C GLY A 127 3.87 -6.60 -13.15
N ILE A 128 2.67 -6.14 -12.78
CA ILE A 128 2.50 -4.79 -12.22
C ILE A 128 2.96 -4.78 -10.77
N TRP A 129 3.84 -3.84 -10.44
CA TRP A 129 4.49 -3.73 -9.13
C TRP A 129 3.68 -2.87 -8.17
N THR A 130 3.49 -3.36 -6.95
CA THR A 130 2.93 -2.60 -5.84
C THR A 130 4.06 -2.15 -4.94
N LYS A 131 4.25 -0.84 -4.83
CA LYS A 131 5.16 -0.25 -3.85
C LYS A 131 4.51 -0.32 -2.47
N ILE A 132 5.33 -0.61 -1.47
CA ILE A 132 4.99 -0.52 -0.04
C ILE A 132 5.80 0.60 0.61
N ARG A 133 5.27 1.17 1.68
CA ARG A 133 5.94 2.21 2.47
C ARG A 133 6.83 1.58 3.54
N ASP A 134 7.70 2.40 4.10
CA ASP A 134 8.52 1.99 5.22
C ASP A 134 7.67 1.49 6.39
N GLY A 135 8.09 0.37 6.98
CA GLY A 135 7.39 -0.25 8.09
C GLY A 135 6.10 -0.95 7.69
N GLU A 136 5.81 -1.12 6.39
CA GLU A 136 4.70 -1.95 5.91
C GLU A 136 5.16 -3.37 5.57
N ILE A 137 4.23 -4.33 5.62
CA ILE A 137 4.41 -5.69 5.16
C ILE A 137 3.27 -6.08 4.21
N ALA A 138 3.62 -6.60 3.04
CA ALA A 138 2.66 -7.27 2.17
C ALA A 138 2.51 -8.73 2.60
N ASP A 139 1.38 -9.09 3.23
CA ASP A 139 1.06 -10.50 3.55
C ASP A 139 0.17 -11.07 2.43
N CYS A 140 0.76 -11.91 1.59
CA CYS A 140 0.15 -12.53 0.43
C CYS A 140 -0.20 -14.00 0.71
N GLY A 141 -1.43 -14.39 0.35
CA GLY A 141 -1.91 -15.76 0.44
C GLY A 141 -2.80 -16.14 -0.74
N ILE A 142 -3.16 -17.42 -0.82
CA ILE A 142 -4.21 -17.88 -1.73
C ILE A 142 -5.57 -17.67 -1.07
N GLY A 143 -6.50 -17.08 -1.82
CA GLY A 143 -7.88 -16.87 -1.40
C GLY A 143 -8.87 -17.55 -2.34
N ASP A 144 -10.05 -16.96 -2.45
CA ASP A 144 -11.13 -17.47 -3.29
C ASP A 144 -10.67 -17.63 -4.74
N GLY A 145 -11.18 -18.68 -5.41
CA GLY A 145 -10.85 -18.96 -6.82
C GLY A 145 -9.40 -19.37 -7.09
N ASN A 146 -8.61 -19.70 -6.05
CA ASN A 146 -7.16 -19.95 -6.18
C ASN A 146 -6.37 -18.72 -6.67
N GLU A 147 -6.93 -17.53 -6.42
CA GLU A 147 -6.31 -16.26 -6.75
C GLU A 147 -5.36 -15.80 -5.64
N ILE A 148 -4.45 -14.89 -5.96
CA ILE A 148 -3.48 -14.33 -5.02
C ILE A 148 -4.08 -13.09 -4.38
N TRP A 149 -4.05 -13.02 -3.04
CA TRP A 149 -4.58 -11.92 -2.26
C TRP A 149 -3.52 -11.40 -1.30
N CYS A 150 -3.16 -10.13 -1.45
CA CYS A 150 -2.12 -9.46 -0.68
C CYS A 150 -2.72 -8.32 0.16
N THR A 151 -2.56 -8.37 1.48
CA THR A 151 -2.91 -7.24 2.35
C THR A 151 -1.63 -6.53 2.80
N VAL A 152 -1.50 -5.25 2.48
CA VAL A 152 -0.42 -4.39 2.95
C VAL A 152 -0.80 -3.85 4.34
N LEU A 153 0.04 -4.11 5.34
CA LEU A 153 -0.21 -3.80 6.74
C LEU A 153 0.97 -3.06 7.35
N VAL A 154 0.71 -2.13 8.28
CA VAL A 154 1.77 -1.59 9.14
C VAL A 154 2.30 -2.71 10.03
N GLN A 155 3.62 -2.85 10.09
CA GLN A 155 4.31 -3.76 10.99
C GLN A 155 4.23 -3.21 12.42
N VAL A 156 3.69 -4.01 13.33
CA VAL A 156 3.81 -3.74 14.78
C VAL A 156 5.26 -3.93 15.20
N GLY A 157 5.82 -2.95 15.89
CA GLY A 157 7.21 -2.97 16.34
C GLY A 157 7.51 -4.22 17.19
N LYS A 158 8.71 -4.78 17.00
CA LYS A 158 9.28 -5.73 17.96
C LYS A 158 9.56 -5.03 19.29
#